data_AF-D7DI51-F1
#
_entry.id   AF-D7DI51-F1
#
_cell.length_a   1.000
_cell.length_b   1.000
_cell.length_c   1.000
_cell.angle_alpha   90.00
_cell.angle_beta   90.00
_cell.angle_gamma   90.00
#
_symmetry.space_group_name_H-M   'P 1'
#
loop_
_entity.id
_entity.type
_entity.pdbx_description
1 polymer ?
#
loop_
_entity_poly.entity_id
_entity_poly.type
_entity_poly.pdbx_seq_one_letter_code
_entity_poly.pdbx_strand_id
1 'polypeptide(L)'
;MLFKLVTGEGLAEMMHSYAKRWIQTSVLLTALLLSACGELAYKRGATANDLEAMKKTCTSKDASKEAVAKCMADHGWTVQNLDEAEPIASMQNEPDPVIEASENKDNRQTAKPTVAGKPNTANVEISSPEKKKPADPMDTFKISSWWKLGGSPDNLKSSIQECVQSLGNAHEPNVENKKVTRGLLLCMQKKDWHGLRDKQ
;
A
#
# COMPACT_ATOMS: atom_id res chain seq x y z
N MET A 1 60.70 -1.68 34.66
CA MET A 1 59.54 -1.56 33.75
C MET A 1 58.31 -1.29 34.60
N LEU A 2 57.71 -0.10 34.45
CA LEU A 2 56.62 0.41 35.27
C LEU A 2 55.30 -0.33 34.94
N PHE A 3 54.76 -1.05 35.92
CA PHE A 3 53.32 -1.34 36.00
C PHE A 3 52.65 -0.11 36.62
N LYS A 4 52.04 0.75 35.80
CA LYS A 4 51.09 1.75 36.33
C LYS A 4 49.76 1.04 36.56
N LEU A 5 49.41 0.87 37.84
CA LEU A 5 48.05 0.54 38.26
C LEU A 5 47.10 1.61 37.70
N VAL A 6 46.13 1.17 36.90
CA VAL A 6 44.94 1.95 36.57
C VAL A 6 44.10 2.01 37.85
N THR A 7 44.03 3.19 38.45
CA THR A 7 43.17 3.50 39.60
C THR A 7 41.70 3.48 39.19
N GLY A 8 40.85 2.89 40.04
CA GLY A 8 39.42 2.67 39.80
C GLY A 8 38.53 3.91 39.73
N GLU A 9 39.07 5.12 39.93
CA GLU A 9 38.32 6.38 39.87
C GLU A 9 37.93 6.80 38.43
N GLY A 10 38.67 6.36 37.42
CA GLY A 10 38.39 6.74 36.02
C GLY A 10 37.15 6.07 35.41
N LEU A 11 36.73 4.92 35.95
CA LEU A 11 35.59 4.15 35.43
C LEU A 11 34.24 4.78 35.78
N ALA A 12 34.12 5.39 36.96
CA ALA A 12 32.87 5.99 37.44
C ALA A 12 32.53 7.31 36.72
N GLU A 13 33.54 8.14 36.45
CA GLU A 13 33.42 9.39 35.68
C GLU A 13 33.06 9.12 34.21
N MET A 14 33.69 8.09 33.63
CA MET A 14 33.39 7.66 32.26
C MET A 14 31.94 7.17 32.19
N MET A 15 31.50 6.31 33.11
CA MET A 15 30.12 5.81 33.12
C MET A 15 29.06 6.90 33.31
N HIS A 16 29.29 7.94 34.12
CA HIS A 16 28.36 9.06 34.26
C HIS A 16 28.22 9.87 32.96
N SER A 17 29.32 10.11 32.26
CA SER A 17 29.32 10.85 31.00
C SER A 17 28.64 10.06 29.87
N TYR A 18 28.87 8.74 29.83
CA TYR A 18 28.16 7.83 28.92
C TYR A 18 26.66 7.74 29.25
N ALA A 19 26.27 7.65 30.53
CA ALA A 19 24.88 7.60 30.95
C ALA A 19 24.12 8.89 30.60
N LYS A 20 24.74 10.07 30.78
CA LYS A 20 24.12 11.35 30.45
C LYS A 20 23.92 11.54 28.94
N ARG A 21 24.91 11.13 28.14
CA ARG A 21 24.78 11.06 26.66
C ARG A 21 23.71 10.06 26.22
N TRP A 22 23.65 8.89 26.84
CA TRP A 22 22.65 7.86 26.55
C TRP A 22 21.22 8.30 26.89
N ILE A 23 21.02 8.96 28.03
CA ILE A 23 19.72 9.51 28.45
C ILE A 23 19.31 10.60 27.46
N GLN A 24 20.23 11.49 27.08
CA GLN A 24 19.92 12.58 26.15
C GLN A 24 19.60 12.08 24.72
N THR A 25 20.28 11.04 24.24
CA THR A 25 19.94 10.42 22.94
C THR A 25 18.63 9.61 23.00
N SER A 26 18.34 8.95 24.13
CA SER A 26 17.12 8.16 24.30
C SER A 26 15.86 9.04 24.34
N VAL A 27 15.91 10.21 25.01
CA VAL A 27 14.79 11.15 25.05
C VAL A 27 14.49 11.71 23.66
N LEU A 28 15.52 12.03 22.87
CA LEU A 28 15.38 12.57 21.52
C LEU A 28 14.82 11.52 20.53
N LEU A 29 15.24 10.26 20.67
CA LEU A 29 14.74 9.15 19.86
C LEU A 29 13.28 8.82 20.21
N THR A 30 12.91 8.89 21.50
CA THR A 30 11.54 8.67 21.96
C THR A 30 10.60 9.75 21.42
N ALA A 31 11.00 11.02 21.43
CA ALA A 31 10.17 12.11 20.91
C ALA A 31 9.88 11.99 19.39
N LEU A 32 10.84 11.47 18.61
CA LEU A 32 10.64 11.23 17.17
C LEU A 32 9.63 10.10 16.88
N LEU A 33 9.55 9.11 17.77
CA LEU A 33 8.66 7.95 17.61
C LEU A 33 7.19 8.27 17.94
N LEU A 34 6.92 9.30 18.75
CA LEU A 34 5.55 9.68 19.12
C LEU A 34 4.80 10.50 18.06
N SER A 35 5.48 11.06 17.05
CA SER A 35 4.82 11.82 15.97
C SER A 35 4.31 10.95 14.81
N ALA A 36 4.33 9.62 14.94
CA ALA A 36 4.00 8.70 13.85
C ALA A 36 2.55 8.17 13.84
N CYS A 37 1.69 8.57 14.78
CA CYS A 37 0.25 8.24 14.75
C CYS A 37 -0.50 9.18 13.80
N GLY A 38 -0.34 8.94 12.50
CA GLY A 38 -0.91 9.76 11.43
C GLY A 38 -2.20 9.18 10.88
N GLU A 39 -3.35 9.74 11.24
CA GLU A 39 -4.58 9.56 10.47
C GLU A 39 -4.47 10.41 9.19
N LEU A 40 -4.54 9.77 8.02
CA LEU A 40 -4.51 10.45 6.72
C LEU A 40 -5.94 10.70 6.25
N ALA A 41 -6.37 11.96 6.25
CA ALA A 41 -7.64 12.37 5.66
C ALA A 41 -7.40 13.14 4.34
N TYR A 42 -8.14 12.80 3.29
CA TYR A 42 -7.99 13.43 1.97
C TYR A 42 -9.34 13.73 1.30
N LYS A 43 -9.44 14.89 0.65
CA LYS A 43 -10.57 15.29 -0.20
C LYS A 43 -10.05 16.06 -1.40
N ARG A 44 -10.47 15.70 -2.62
CA ARG A 44 -10.00 16.37 -3.85
C ARG A 44 -10.37 17.87 -3.82
N GLY A 45 -9.37 18.73 -4.01
CA GLY A 45 -9.54 20.18 -4.03
C GLY A 45 -9.62 20.85 -2.66
N ALA A 46 -9.50 20.10 -1.56
CA ALA A 46 -9.43 20.65 -0.21
C ALA A 46 -7.97 20.96 0.19
N THR A 47 -7.78 22.05 0.92
CA THR A 47 -6.48 22.48 1.46
C THR A 47 -6.23 21.94 2.86
N ALA A 48 -5.02 22.11 3.38
CA ALA A 48 -4.69 21.75 4.76
C ALA A 48 -5.58 22.48 5.78
N ASN A 49 -5.95 23.74 5.51
CA ASN A 49 -6.85 24.50 6.39
C ASN A 49 -8.26 23.90 6.42
N ASP A 50 -8.76 23.38 5.29
CA ASP A 50 -10.07 22.73 5.23
C ASP A 50 -10.08 21.43 6.05
N LEU A 51 -8.97 20.70 6.04
CA LEU A 51 -8.78 19.50 6.85
C LEU A 51 -8.81 19.82 8.33
N GLU A 52 -8.05 20.83 8.77
CA GLU A 52 -8.02 21.22 10.18
C GLU A 52 -9.37 21.75 10.67
N ALA A 53 -10.05 22.57 9.86
CA ALA A 53 -11.37 23.08 10.18
C ALA A 53 -12.39 21.95 10.30
N MET A 54 -12.34 20.97 9.40
CA MET A 54 -13.23 19.81 9.46
C MET A 54 -12.94 18.91 10.65
N LYS A 55 -11.66 18.65 10.95
CA LYS A 55 -11.24 17.87 12.11
C LYS A 55 -11.76 18.52 13.40
N LYS A 56 -11.60 19.83 13.57
CA LYS A 56 -12.17 20.57 14.71
C LYS A 56 -13.70 20.46 14.77
N THR A 57 -14.38 20.49 13.62
CA THR A 57 -15.84 20.35 13.54
C THR A 57 -16.31 18.94 13.95
N CYS A 58 -15.56 17.90 13.60
CA CYS A 58 -15.91 16.51 13.94
C CYS A 58 -15.48 16.12 15.36
N THR A 59 -14.32 16.59 15.83
CA THR A 59 -13.83 16.33 17.20
C THR A 59 -14.61 17.10 18.27
N SER A 60 -15.24 18.23 17.93
CA SER A 60 -16.11 18.95 18.86
C SER A 60 -17.47 18.27 19.09
N LYS A 61 -17.86 17.33 18.22
CA LYS A 61 -19.10 16.55 18.38
C LYS A 61 -18.87 15.25 19.15
N ASP A 62 -17.77 14.56 18.89
CA ASP A 62 -17.39 13.31 19.55
C ASP A 62 -15.87 13.16 19.63
N ALA A 63 -15.36 12.57 20.71
CA ALA A 63 -13.92 12.40 20.94
C ALA A 63 -13.36 11.05 20.48
N SER A 64 -14.21 10.07 20.16
CA SER A 64 -13.77 8.75 19.68
C SER A 64 -13.31 8.83 18.22
N LYS A 65 -12.18 8.19 17.90
CA LYS A 65 -11.58 8.18 16.56
C LYS A 65 -12.56 7.72 15.48
N GLU A 66 -13.38 6.71 15.78
CA GLU A 66 -14.38 6.12 14.87
C GLU A 66 -15.51 7.11 14.55
N ALA A 67 -15.97 7.87 15.54
CA ALA A 67 -17.00 8.89 15.36
C ALA A 67 -16.46 10.08 14.56
N VAL A 68 -15.21 10.48 14.81
CA VAL A 68 -14.53 11.54 14.03
C VAL A 68 -14.34 11.10 12.58
N ALA A 69 -13.83 9.88 12.35
CA ALA A 69 -13.65 9.32 11.01
C ALA A 69 -14.97 9.21 10.25
N LYS A 70 -16.05 8.76 10.92
CA LYS A 70 -17.39 8.71 10.34
C LYS A 70 -17.91 10.10 9.96
N CYS A 71 -17.79 11.08 10.86
CA CYS A 71 -18.18 12.46 10.58
C CYS A 71 -17.41 13.02 9.38
N MET A 72 -16.10 12.80 9.31
CA MET A 72 -15.28 13.25 8.19
C MET A 72 -15.67 12.55 6.87
N ALA A 73 -15.97 11.25 6.92
CA ALA A 73 -16.48 10.49 5.77
C ALA A 73 -17.84 11.03 5.28
N ASP A 74 -18.75 11.36 6.20
CA ASP A 74 -20.06 11.97 5.87
C ASP A 74 -19.87 13.35 5.20
N HIS A 75 -18.76 14.05 5.47
CA HIS A 75 -18.35 15.29 4.80
C HIS A 75 -17.51 15.09 3.51
N GLY A 76 -17.40 13.86 3.04
CA GLY A 76 -16.73 13.50 1.78
C GLY A 76 -15.20 13.45 1.88
N TRP A 77 -14.64 13.28 3.08
CA TRP A 77 -13.22 13.02 3.28
C TRP A 77 -12.95 11.51 3.31
N THR A 78 -11.91 11.08 2.61
CA THR A 78 -11.37 9.71 2.73
C THR A 78 -10.42 9.69 3.92
N VAL A 79 -10.78 9.01 5.00
CA VAL A 79 -9.96 8.86 6.22
C VAL A 79 -9.31 7.48 6.23
N GLN A 80 -8.00 7.43 6.43
CA GLN A 80 -7.21 6.22 6.59
C GLN A 80 -6.49 6.25 7.93
N ASN A 81 -6.82 5.30 8.81
CA ASN A 81 -6.13 5.11 10.08
C ASN A 81 -4.87 4.30 9.86
N LEU A 82 -3.69 4.91 9.98
CA LEU A 82 -2.42 4.20 9.87
C LEU A 82 -2.03 3.49 11.16
N ASP A 83 -2.71 3.76 12.28
CA ASP A 83 -2.52 3.10 13.57
C ASP A 83 -3.00 1.63 13.56
N GLU A 84 -3.96 1.30 12.69
CA GLU A 84 -4.54 -0.04 12.54
C GLU A 84 -3.93 -0.83 11.37
N ALA A 85 -2.98 -0.21 10.65
CA ALA A 85 -2.19 -0.91 9.65
C ALA A 85 -1.19 -1.80 10.40
N GLU A 86 -1.58 -3.05 10.64
CA GLU A 86 -0.64 -4.09 11.03
C GLU A 86 0.56 -4.08 10.06
N PRO A 87 1.79 -4.29 10.55
CA PRO A 87 2.93 -4.52 9.67
C PRO A 87 2.55 -5.59 8.65
N ILE A 88 2.98 -5.41 7.39
CA ILE A 88 2.70 -6.25 6.21
C ILE A 88 3.29 -7.68 6.38
N ALA A 89 2.87 -8.38 7.43
CA ALA A 89 3.36 -9.68 7.87
C ALA A 89 2.21 -10.65 8.17
N SER A 90 0.96 -10.18 8.20
CA SER A 90 -0.24 -11.01 8.41
C SER A 90 -1.07 -11.28 7.13
N MET A 91 -0.50 -11.11 5.92
CA MET A 91 -1.11 -11.54 4.64
C MET A 91 -1.18 -13.08 4.43
N GLN A 92 -1.30 -13.86 5.51
CA GLN A 92 -1.41 -15.33 5.44
C GLN A 92 -2.79 -15.84 5.02
N ASN A 93 -3.64 -14.99 4.45
CA ASN A 93 -4.85 -15.41 3.73
C ASN A 93 -4.84 -14.76 2.35
N GLU A 94 -4.03 -15.32 1.43
CA GLU A 94 -3.80 -14.79 0.09
C GLU A 94 -5.06 -14.74 -0.80
N PRO A 95 -5.48 -13.56 -1.27
CA PRO A 95 -5.89 -13.38 -2.65
C PRO A 95 -4.66 -13.34 -3.57
N ASP A 96 -4.82 -13.77 -4.82
CA ASP A 96 -3.75 -13.86 -5.83
C ASP A 96 -2.96 -12.53 -5.93
N PRO A 97 -1.62 -12.54 -5.73
CA PRO A 97 -0.80 -11.33 -5.75
C PRO A 97 -0.87 -10.57 -7.09
N VAL A 98 -1.29 -11.24 -8.17
CA VAL A 98 -1.50 -10.63 -9.49
C VAL A 98 -2.80 -9.83 -9.55
N ILE A 99 -3.80 -10.17 -8.74
CA ILE A 99 -5.07 -9.45 -8.66
C ILE A 99 -4.92 -8.23 -7.76
N GLU A 100 -4.31 -8.37 -6.57
CA GLU A 100 -4.18 -7.25 -5.61
C GLU A 100 -3.24 -6.14 -6.08
N ALA A 101 -2.19 -6.45 -6.85
CA ALA A 101 -1.31 -5.42 -7.40
C ALA A 101 -1.98 -4.50 -8.45
N SER A 102 -3.26 -4.72 -8.77
CA SER A 102 -3.94 -4.11 -9.91
C SER A 102 -5.35 -3.57 -9.65
N GLU A 103 -5.95 -3.86 -8.51
CA GLU A 103 -7.23 -3.25 -8.16
C GLU A 103 -7.01 -1.82 -7.67
N ASN A 104 -7.08 -0.88 -8.61
CA ASN A 104 -7.48 0.49 -8.26
C ASN A 104 -8.87 0.38 -7.63
N LYS A 105 -8.96 0.41 -6.29
CA LYS A 105 -10.18 0.74 -5.56
C LYS A 105 -10.51 2.21 -5.83
N ASP A 106 -10.93 2.46 -7.06
CA ASP A 106 -11.41 3.76 -7.52
C ASP A 106 -12.76 3.99 -6.85
N ASN A 107 -12.77 4.79 -5.78
CA ASN A 107 -13.99 5.27 -5.12
C ASN A 107 -14.69 6.33 -5.99
N ARG A 108 -15.03 5.95 -7.22
CA ARG A 108 -15.84 6.73 -8.16
C ARG A 108 -17.10 5.95 -8.47
N GLN A 109 -17.91 5.73 -7.45
CA GLN A 109 -19.34 5.53 -7.63
C GLN A 109 -19.97 6.92 -7.85
N THR A 110 -19.76 7.47 -9.04
CA THR A 110 -20.57 8.58 -9.54
C THR A 110 -21.97 8.08 -9.81
N ALA A 111 -22.92 8.77 -9.20
CA ALA A 111 -24.36 8.62 -9.25
C ALA A 111 -24.93 8.19 -10.61
N LYS A 112 -25.84 7.23 -10.51
CA LYS A 112 -26.84 6.81 -11.49
C LYS A 112 -27.79 7.98 -11.85
N PRO A 113 -28.14 8.21 -13.12
CA PRO A 113 -29.39 8.88 -13.46
C PRO A 113 -30.51 7.83 -13.55
N THR A 114 -31.57 8.08 -12.80
CA THR A 114 -32.86 7.39 -12.82
C THR A 114 -33.61 7.72 -14.11
N VAL A 115 -34.05 6.69 -14.86
CA VAL A 115 -35.31 6.74 -15.62
C VAL A 115 -36.04 5.42 -15.42
N ALA A 116 -37.33 5.55 -15.11
CA ALA A 116 -38.25 4.50 -14.70
C ALA A 116 -38.76 3.64 -15.88
N GLY A 117 -38.91 2.34 -15.63
CA GLY A 117 -39.65 1.37 -16.45
C GLY A 117 -39.73 0.04 -15.70
N LYS A 118 -40.94 -0.45 -15.47
CA LYS A 118 -41.33 -1.51 -14.51
C LYS A 118 -41.29 -2.93 -15.16
N PRO A 119 -41.64 -4.01 -14.44
CA PRO A 119 -40.78 -5.11 -14.00
C PRO A 119 -40.82 -6.36 -14.91
N ASN A 120 -39.82 -7.25 -14.80
CA ASN A 120 -40.08 -8.69 -14.86
C ASN A 120 -38.91 -9.51 -14.28
N THR A 121 -39.29 -10.28 -13.25
CA THR A 121 -38.96 -11.68 -12.95
C THR A 121 -37.50 -12.13 -12.97
N ALA A 122 -37.04 -12.37 -11.74
CA ALA A 122 -35.95 -13.24 -11.31
C ALA A 122 -35.54 -14.36 -12.28
N ASN A 123 -34.24 -14.39 -12.59
CA ASN A 123 -33.47 -15.62 -12.49
C ASN A 123 -32.20 -15.30 -11.69
N VAL A 124 -32.30 -15.50 -10.38
CA VAL A 124 -31.17 -15.46 -9.46
C VAL A 124 -30.52 -16.84 -9.56
N GLU A 125 -29.58 -16.97 -10.48
CA GLU A 125 -28.67 -18.11 -10.47
C GLU A 125 -27.61 -17.83 -9.42
N ILE A 126 -27.86 -18.36 -8.22
CA ILE A 126 -26.87 -18.48 -7.15
C ILE A 126 -25.81 -19.45 -7.66
N SER A 127 -24.78 -18.88 -8.29
CA SER A 127 -23.50 -19.56 -8.46
C SER A 127 -22.82 -19.61 -7.09
N SER A 128 -22.86 -20.82 -6.53
CA SER A 128 -22.11 -21.33 -5.38
C SER A 128 -20.64 -20.85 -5.38
N PRO A 129 -19.99 -20.65 -4.20
CA PRO A 129 -18.62 -20.18 -4.14
C PRO A 129 -17.68 -21.25 -4.72
N GLU A 130 -17.27 -21.05 -5.97
CA GLU A 130 -16.30 -21.91 -6.62
C GLU A 130 -14.96 -21.77 -5.89
N LYS A 131 -14.48 -22.88 -5.32
CA LYS A 131 -13.12 -23.03 -4.81
C LYS A 131 -12.15 -22.48 -5.85
N LYS A 132 -11.44 -21.40 -5.51
CA LYS A 132 -10.40 -20.80 -6.34
C LYS A 132 -9.42 -21.89 -6.79
N LYS A 133 -9.48 -22.24 -8.07
CA LYS A 133 -8.49 -23.09 -8.74
C LYS A 133 -7.11 -22.43 -8.56
N PRO A 134 -6.02 -23.20 -8.41
CA PRO A 134 -4.68 -22.63 -8.41
C PRO A 134 -4.50 -21.78 -9.68
N ALA A 135 -4.15 -20.51 -9.52
CA ALA A 135 -4.00 -19.58 -10.64
C ALA A 135 -2.87 -20.03 -11.58
N ASP A 136 -3.16 -20.11 -12.88
CA ASP A 136 -2.28 -20.70 -13.88
C ASP A 136 -1.18 -19.69 -14.26
N PRO A 137 0.11 -20.07 -14.27
CA PRO A 137 1.20 -19.23 -14.79
C PRO A 137 0.97 -18.70 -16.22
N MET A 138 0.12 -19.34 -17.01
CA MET A 138 -0.23 -18.96 -18.39
C MET A 138 -1.48 -18.10 -18.51
N ASP A 139 -2.16 -17.78 -17.40
CA ASP A 139 -3.29 -16.83 -17.43
C ASP A 139 -2.84 -15.51 -18.06
N THR A 140 -3.63 -15.00 -19.01
CA THR A 140 -3.26 -13.80 -19.78
C THR A 140 -4.01 -12.56 -19.31
N PHE A 141 -3.27 -11.47 -19.17
CA PHE A 141 -3.75 -10.19 -18.68
C PHE A 141 -3.41 -9.09 -19.68
N LYS A 142 -4.37 -8.19 -19.92
CA LYS A 142 -4.16 -7.02 -20.78
C LYS A 142 -3.57 -5.87 -19.96
N ILE A 143 -2.39 -5.41 -20.34
CA ILE A 143 -1.65 -4.36 -19.62
C ILE A 143 -1.55 -3.13 -20.52
N SER A 144 -2.10 -1.99 -20.08
CA SER A 144 -2.08 -0.75 -20.85
C SER A 144 -0.81 0.05 -20.65
N SER A 145 -0.22 0.02 -19.45
CA SER A 145 1.03 0.71 -19.15
C SER A 145 1.85 -0.01 -18.07
N TRP A 146 3.14 0.29 -18.04
CA TRP A 146 4.08 -0.20 -17.04
C TRP A 146 4.71 0.97 -16.31
N TRP A 147 4.92 0.83 -15.00
CA TRP A 147 5.61 1.84 -14.21
C TRP A 147 6.55 1.20 -13.19
N LYS A 148 7.64 1.93 -12.90
CA LYS A 148 8.64 1.66 -11.86
C LYS A 148 9.30 3.00 -11.50
N LEU A 149 9.65 3.21 -10.24
CA LEU A 149 10.38 4.42 -9.82
C LEU A 149 11.75 4.48 -10.50
N GLY A 150 12.03 5.56 -11.24
CA GLY A 150 13.24 5.69 -12.05
C GLY A 150 13.30 4.74 -13.26
N GLY A 151 12.19 4.08 -13.61
CA GLY A 151 12.10 3.20 -14.76
C GLY A 151 12.08 3.97 -16.08
N SER A 152 12.82 3.48 -17.06
CA SER A 152 12.79 3.98 -18.44
C SER A 152 12.22 2.91 -19.40
N PRO A 153 11.79 3.28 -20.62
CA PRO A 153 11.39 2.30 -21.64
C PRO A 153 12.47 1.27 -21.99
N ASP A 154 13.75 1.66 -21.96
CA ASP A 154 14.85 0.75 -22.26
C ASP A 154 15.03 -0.28 -21.13
N ASN A 155 14.97 0.17 -19.87
CA ASN A 155 15.01 -0.70 -18.70
C ASN A 155 13.78 -1.62 -18.64
N LEU A 156 12.60 -1.15 -19.08
CA LEU A 156 11.40 -1.97 -19.21
C LEU A 156 11.62 -3.10 -20.20
N LYS A 157 12.12 -2.77 -21.40
CA LYS A 157 12.40 -3.75 -22.44
C LYS A 157 13.42 -4.80 -21.98
N SER A 158 14.52 -4.37 -21.34
CA SER A 158 15.52 -5.28 -20.76
C SER A 158 14.89 -6.20 -19.71
N SER A 159 14.09 -5.66 -18.80
CA SER A 159 13.44 -6.45 -17.73
C SER A 159 12.48 -7.49 -18.28
N ILE A 160 11.71 -7.14 -19.31
CA ILE A 160 10.83 -8.08 -20.01
C ILE A 160 11.65 -9.20 -20.66
N GLN A 161 12.73 -8.86 -21.37
CA GLN A 161 13.60 -9.84 -22.02
C GLN A 161 14.26 -10.79 -21.02
N GLU A 162 14.78 -10.27 -19.91
CA GLU A 162 15.34 -11.08 -18.83
C GLU A 162 14.29 -12.03 -18.24
N CYS A 163 13.06 -11.56 -18.06
CA CYS A 163 11.97 -12.41 -17.59
C CYS A 163 11.62 -13.51 -18.60
N VAL A 164 11.48 -13.19 -19.89
CA VAL A 164 11.22 -14.17 -20.95
C VAL A 164 12.38 -15.18 -21.06
N GLN A 165 13.63 -14.76 -20.92
CA GLN A 165 14.77 -15.68 -20.92
C GLN A 165 14.73 -16.66 -19.74
N SER A 166 14.31 -16.21 -18.55
CA SER A 166 14.20 -17.06 -17.37
C SER A 166 13.00 -18.01 -17.40
N LEU A 167 11.88 -17.59 -18.02
CA LEU A 167 10.62 -18.32 -18.04
C LEU A 167 10.43 -19.16 -19.31
N GLY A 168 11.14 -18.81 -20.39
CA GLY A 168 10.99 -19.39 -21.72
C GLY A 168 10.02 -18.61 -22.63
N ASN A 169 10.12 -18.87 -23.94
CA ASN A 169 9.40 -18.14 -25.00
C ASN A 169 7.86 -18.21 -24.87
N ALA A 170 7.31 -19.20 -24.16
CA ALA A 170 5.87 -19.29 -23.92
C ALA A 170 5.31 -18.10 -23.12
N HIS A 171 6.17 -17.36 -22.41
CA HIS A 171 5.78 -16.20 -21.61
C HIS A 171 6.01 -14.85 -22.33
N GLU A 172 6.35 -14.85 -23.62
CA GLU A 172 6.59 -13.62 -24.38
C GLU A 172 5.32 -12.75 -24.47
N PRO A 173 5.42 -11.41 -24.28
CA PRO A 173 4.28 -10.51 -24.46
C PRO A 173 3.72 -10.58 -25.88
N ASN A 174 2.39 -10.64 -25.98
CA ASN A 174 1.74 -10.34 -27.24
C ASN A 174 1.58 -8.82 -27.38
N VAL A 175 2.40 -8.23 -28.25
CA VAL A 175 2.44 -6.77 -28.47
C VAL A 175 1.21 -6.23 -29.20
N GLU A 176 0.54 -7.04 -30.02
CA GLU A 176 -0.62 -6.63 -30.82
C GLU A 176 -1.84 -6.36 -29.93
N ASN A 177 -2.09 -7.23 -28.96
CA ASN A 177 -3.24 -7.14 -28.06
C ASN A 177 -2.86 -6.72 -26.63
N LYS A 178 -1.59 -6.39 -26.40
CA LYS A 178 -1.01 -5.98 -25.11
C LYS A 178 -1.25 -7.01 -23.99
N LYS A 179 -1.25 -8.30 -24.32
CA LYS A 179 -1.42 -9.38 -23.34
C LYS A 179 -0.08 -9.92 -22.86
N VAL A 180 -0.02 -10.21 -21.58
CA VAL A 180 1.12 -10.85 -20.91
C VAL A 180 0.63 -11.99 -20.04
N THR A 181 1.46 -13.00 -19.83
CA THR A 181 1.16 -14.13 -18.96
C THR A 181 1.33 -13.78 -17.48
N ARG A 182 0.67 -14.54 -16.60
CA ARG A 182 0.81 -14.44 -15.14
C ARG A 182 2.27 -14.59 -14.71
N GLY A 183 2.99 -15.55 -15.30
CA GLY A 183 4.40 -15.80 -15.04
C GLY A 183 5.26 -14.56 -15.33
N LEU A 184 5.01 -13.88 -16.46
CA LEU A 184 5.72 -12.66 -16.79
C LEU A 184 5.38 -11.52 -15.81
N LEU A 185 4.10 -11.34 -15.44
CA LEU A 185 3.70 -10.34 -14.44
C LEU A 185 4.44 -10.55 -13.11
N LEU A 186 4.49 -11.79 -12.61
CA LEU A 186 5.16 -12.12 -11.36
C LEU A 186 6.68 -11.88 -11.44
N CYS A 187 7.31 -12.19 -12.57
CA CYS A 187 8.72 -11.88 -12.77
C CYS A 187 8.99 -10.36 -12.80
N MET A 188 8.13 -9.62 -13.49
CA MET A 188 8.21 -8.16 -13.55
C MET A 188 8.01 -7.51 -12.17
N GLN A 189 7.07 -8.02 -11.37
CA GLN A 189 6.84 -7.56 -10.00
C GLN A 189 8.05 -7.79 -9.10
N LYS A 190 8.76 -8.92 -9.23
CA LYS A 190 10.04 -9.16 -8.52
C LYS A 190 11.15 -8.17 -8.90
N LYS A 191 10.99 -7.47 -10.02
CA LYS A 191 11.86 -6.39 -10.49
C LYS A 191 11.25 -5.01 -10.23
N ASP A 192 10.27 -4.89 -9.33
CA ASP A 192 9.56 -3.65 -8.98
C ASP A 192 8.85 -2.97 -10.16
N TRP A 193 8.51 -3.74 -11.19
CA TRP A 193 7.65 -3.25 -12.26
C TRP A 193 6.19 -3.55 -11.94
N HIS A 194 5.35 -2.57 -12.15
CA HIS A 194 3.92 -2.66 -11.95
C HIS A 194 3.18 -2.38 -13.26
N GLY A 195 2.31 -3.30 -13.66
CA GLY A 195 1.48 -3.17 -14.86
C GLY A 195 0.11 -2.63 -14.52
N LEU A 196 -0.33 -1.57 -15.20
CA LEU A 196 -1.71 -1.11 -15.15
C LEU A 196 -2.57 -2.01 -16.03
N ARG A 197 -3.51 -2.73 -15.42
CA ARG A 197 -4.46 -3.59 -16.14
C ARG A 197 -5.60 -2.77 -16.71
N ASP A 198 -6.02 -3.11 -17.92
CA ASP A 198 -7.31 -2.66 -18.42
C ASP A 198 -8.42 -3.48 -17.77
N LYS A 199 -9.55 -2.82 -17.46
CA LYS A 199 -10.78 -3.54 -17.10
C LYS A 199 -11.21 -4.37 -18.33
N GLN A 200 -11.23 -5.68 -18.16
CA GLN A 200 -11.76 -6.61 -19.16
C GLN A 200 -13.28 -6.58 -19.16
#